data_AF-S8CQU4-F1
#
_entry.id   AF-S8CQU4-F1
#
_cell.length_a   1.000
_cell.length_b   1.000
_cell.length_c   1.000
_cell.angle_alpha   90.00
_cell.angle_beta   90.00
_cell.angle_gamma   90.00
#
_symmetry.space_group_name_H-M   'P 1'
#
loop_
_entity.id
_entity.type
_entity.pdbx_description
1 polymer ?
#
loop_
_entity_poly.entity_id
_entity_poly.type
_entity_poly.pdbx_seq_one_letter_code
_entity_poly.pdbx_strand_id
1 'polypeptide(L)'
;VYVWHALAGYWGGVQPSGPGLEHYDSALAYPVSSPGVLGNQPDIVMDSLAVHGLGLVHPKKVFNFYNELHAYLASCGVDGVKVDVQNIIETLGAGHGGRVSLTRSYVHGLEASISRNFKDNGCIACMCHNTDGLYSARQTAVVRASDDFYPRDPASHTIHISSVAYNTVFLGEFMQPDWDMFHSLHPAAEYHAAARAVGGCAIYVSDKPGHHNFDLLKKLVLPDGSVLRAQLPGRPSRDSLFVDPARDGISLLKIWNANKCTGVVGVFNCQGAGWCKVAKTTRIHDASPGTLTGSVKTSDVDSIAEIGGPEWNGDAVVYAYRSGEVVILPRGASLPVTLKVLEYELFHISPLKKIAENVWLAPIGLLDMFNSGGAVQRVDVDPEATTATLRTRGCGRFGFYCSRRPSKCVVGGRETEFQYEAENGLASIVIPVPDEEKYEWAIQVHV
;
A
#
# COMPACT_ATOMS: atom_id res chain seq x y z
N VAL A 1 4.39 14.30 11.96
CA VAL A 1 4.06 15.38 11.00
C VAL A 1 5.14 15.48 9.94
N TYR A 2 4.78 15.42 8.66
CA TYR A 2 5.74 15.55 7.55
C TYR A 2 5.50 16.87 6.81
N VAL A 3 6.57 17.51 6.32
CA VAL A 3 6.50 18.74 5.51
C VAL A 3 6.94 18.47 4.08
N TRP A 4 6.23 19.06 3.12
CA TRP A 4 6.55 18.93 1.70
C TRP A 4 7.59 19.97 1.27
N HIS A 5 8.55 19.56 0.42
CA HIS A 5 9.36 20.47 -0.39
C HIS A 5 9.79 19.79 -1.70
N ALA A 6 10.25 20.56 -2.69
CA ALA A 6 10.85 20.02 -3.90
C ALA A 6 12.34 19.71 -3.69
N LEU A 7 12.91 18.79 -4.47
CA LEU A 7 14.32 18.41 -4.35
C LEU A 7 15.25 19.63 -4.46
N ALA A 8 15.02 20.50 -5.44
CA ALA A 8 15.84 21.70 -5.63
C ALA A 8 15.52 22.87 -4.68
N GLY A 9 14.64 22.67 -3.68
CA GLY A 9 14.10 23.71 -2.81
C GLY A 9 12.60 23.88 -3.00
N TYR A 10 12.18 24.90 -3.74
CA TYR A 10 10.78 25.01 -4.23
C TYR A 10 10.73 24.74 -5.74
N TRP A 11 9.59 24.96 -6.39
CA TRP A 11 9.42 24.69 -7.84
C TRP A 11 10.48 25.34 -8.73
N GLY A 12 10.91 26.57 -8.41
CA GLY A 12 11.95 27.31 -9.14
C GLY A 12 13.38 27.14 -8.59
N GLY A 13 13.57 26.27 -7.59
CA GLY A 13 14.84 26.08 -6.91
C GLY A 13 15.18 27.14 -5.85
N VAL A 14 16.46 27.31 -5.55
CA VAL A 14 16.99 28.30 -4.59
C VAL A 14 17.46 29.54 -5.32
N GLN A 15 16.96 30.72 -4.92
CA GLN A 15 17.31 32.00 -5.57
C GLN A 15 18.83 32.24 -5.59
N PRO A 16 19.44 32.40 -6.78
CA PRO A 16 20.85 32.76 -6.91
C PRO A 16 21.13 34.12 -6.28
N SER A 17 22.19 34.20 -5.47
CA SER A 17 22.61 35.45 -4.79
C SER A 17 21.49 36.11 -3.98
N GLY A 18 20.51 35.33 -3.49
CA GLY A 18 19.50 35.83 -2.57
C GLY A 18 20.14 36.21 -1.23
N PRO A 19 19.63 37.24 -0.52
CA PRO A 19 20.20 37.66 0.76
C PRO A 19 20.25 36.51 1.77
N GLY A 20 21.44 36.16 2.23
CA GLY A 20 21.65 35.06 3.19
C GLY A 20 21.64 33.65 2.57
N LEU A 21 21.66 33.54 1.24
CA LEU A 21 21.70 32.27 0.49
C LEU A 21 23.00 32.12 -0.31
N GLU A 22 23.92 33.08 -0.21
CA GLU A 22 25.14 33.15 -1.01
C GLU A 22 26.04 31.93 -0.79
N HIS A 23 26.04 31.35 0.41
CA HIS A 23 26.88 30.21 0.79
C HIS A 23 26.47 28.88 0.14
N TYR A 24 25.30 28.82 -0.51
CA TYR A 24 24.85 27.65 -1.26
C TYR A 24 25.40 27.60 -2.70
N ASP A 25 26.03 28.69 -3.18
CA ASP A 25 26.55 28.81 -4.55
C ASP A 25 25.49 28.41 -5.61
N SER A 26 24.23 28.80 -5.41
CA SER A 26 23.16 28.48 -6.35
C SER A 26 23.31 29.26 -7.66
N ALA A 27 23.05 28.59 -8.78
CA ALA A 27 23.11 29.18 -10.11
C ALA A 27 21.88 28.77 -10.94
N LEU A 28 21.50 29.59 -11.93
CA LEU A 28 20.46 29.20 -12.87
C LEU A 28 20.96 28.04 -13.74
N ALA A 29 20.19 26.95 -13.73
CA ALA A 29 20.36 25.82 -14.61
C ALA A 29 19.07 25.61 -15.43
N TYR A 30 19.21 25.24 -16.69
CA TYR A 30 18.10 25.16 -17.63
C TYR A 30 17.86 23.69 -17.98
N PRO A 31 16.74 23.09 -17.54
CA PRO A 31 16.46 21.68 -17.77
C PRO A 31 16.32 21.40 -19.27
N VAL A 32 16.92 20.30 -19.72
CA VAL A 32 16.79 19.81 -21.10
C VAL A 32 16.09 18.46 -21.08
N SER A 33 14.84 18.44 -21.54
CA SER A 33 14.02 17.22 -21.67
C SER A 33 14.45 16.38 -22.88
N SER A 34 14.48 15.06 -22.71
CA SER A 34 14.75 14.15 -23.83
C SER A 34 13.56 14.09 -24.81
N PRO A 35 13.78 13.77 -26.10
CA PRO A 35 12.69 13.57 -27.06
C PRO A 35 11.67 12.51 -26.61
N GLY A 36 12.11 11.49 -25.88
CA GLY A 36 11.23 10.45 -25.33
C GLY A 36 10.29 10.97 -24.24
N VAL A 37 10.79 11.82 -23.34
CA VAL A 37 9.96 12.47 -22.31
C VAL A 37 8.96 13.42 -22.97
N LEU A 38 9.43 14.31 -23.86
CA LEU A 38 8.57 15.25 -24.59
C LEU A 38 7.49 14.54 -25.42
N GLY A 39 7.85 13.42 -26.05
CA GLY A 39 6.92 12.59 -26.82
C GLY A 39 5.87 11.87 -25.97
N ASN A 40 6.14 11.65 -24.68
CA ASN A 40 5.23 10.98 -23.75
C ASN A 40 4.33 11.95 -22.98
N GLN A 41 4.91 12.96 -22.34
CA GLN A 41 4.21 13.95 -21.52
C GLN A 41 4.89 15.32 -21.68
N PRO A 42 4.37 16.19 -22.58
CA PRO A 42 4.73 17.60 -22.55
C PRO A 42 4.18 18.22 -21.25
N ASP A 43 5.02 18.99 -20.57
CA ASP A 43 4.69 19.57 -19.26
C ASP A 43 5.00 21.07 -19.26
N ILE A 44 3.97 21.88 -19.01
CA ILE A 44 4.08 23.34 -18.97
C ILE A 44 5.04 23.82 -17.88
N VAL A 45 5.18 23.06 -16.78
CA VAL A 45 6.13 23.38 -15.72
C VAL A 45 7.55 23.21 -16.24
N MET A 46 7.83 22.12 -16.96
CA MET A 46 9.13 21.88 -17.59
C MET A 46 9.46 22.94 -18.65
N ASP A 47 8.49 23.31 -19.49
CA ASP A 47 8.66 24.37 -20.49
C ASP A 47 9.00 25.72 -19.84
N SER A 48 8.30 26.06 -18.75
CA SER A 48 8.59 27.27 -17.97
C SER A 48 10.00 27.25 -17.38
N LEU A 49 10.42 26.13 -16.79
CA LEU A 49 11.77 26.00 -16.22
C LEU A 49 12.86 26.04 -17.29
N ALA A 50 12.61 25.49 -18.49
CA ALA A 50 13.55 25.54 -19.60
C ALA A 50 13.79 26.98 -20.10
N VAL A 51 12.80 27.87 -19.99
CA VAL A 51 12.92 29.28 -20.39
C VAL A 51 13.49 30.14 -19.25
N HIS A 52 12.97 29.98 -18.04
CA HIS A 52 13.28 30.87 -16.91
C HIS A 52 14.46 30.40 -16.05
N GLY A 53 14.84 29.13 -16.17
CA GLY A 53 15.85 28.49 -15.35
C GLY A 53 15.33 28.10 -13.98
N LEU A 54 16.06 27.16 -13.37
CA LEU A 54 15.88 26.68 -12.01
C LEU A 54 17.14 27.04 -11.20
N GLY A 55 16.97 27.56 -9.99
CA GLY A 55 18.06 27.82 -9.06
C GLY A 55 18.63 26.53 -8.49
N LEU A 56 19.69 26.01 -9.13
CA LEU A 56 20.35 24.76 -8.74
C LEU A 56 21.44 25.05 -7.70
N VAL A 57 21.31 24.49 -6.50
CA VAL A 57 22.35 24.53 -5.47
C VAL A 57 23.58 23.76 -5.96
N HIS A 58 24.78 24.30 -5.77
CA HIS A 58 25.99 23.62 -6.20
C HIS A 58 26.11 22.24 -5.53
N PRO A 59 26.45 21.15 -6.24
CA PRO A 59 26.40 19.78 -5.69
C PRO A 59 27.28 19.56 -4.45
N LYS A 60 28.36 20.34 -4.29
CA LYS A 60 29.22 20.30 -3.08
C LYS A 60 28.60 21.00 -1.86
N LYS A 61 27.51 21.74 -2.03
CA LYS A 61 26.83 22.54 -1.00
C LYS A 61 25.44 22.01 -0.66
N VAL A 62 24.91 21.08 -1.45
CA VAL A 62 23.53 20.59 -1.33
C VAL A 62 23.21 19.98 0.05
N PHE A 63 24.17 19.31 0.69
CA PHE A 63 24.00 18.83 2.07
C PHE A 63 23.76 19.99 3.04
N ASN A 64 24.50 21.10 2.94
CA ASN A 64 24.34 22.24 3.84
C ASN A 64 22.95 22.86 3.68
N PHE A 65 22.50 23.02 2.43
CA PHE A 65 21.16 23.48 2.13
C PHE A 65 20.08 22.62 2.80
N TYR A 66 20.09 21.31 2.55
CA TYR A 66 19.10 20.43 3.18
C TYR A 66 19.24 20.39 4.69
N ASN A 67 20.47 20.42 5.22
CA ASN A 67 20.70 20.31 6.66
C ASN A 67 20.19 21.55 7.40
N GLU A 68 20.37 22.74 6.84
CA GLU A 68 19.84 23.97 7.41
C GLU A 68 18.30 23.97 7.36
N LEU A 69 17.70 23.59 6.23
CA LEU A 69 16.25 23.45 6.10
C LEU A 69 15.66 22.42 7.08
N HIS A 70 16.22 21.20 7.11
CA HIS A 70 15.70 20.13 7.96
C HIS A 70 15.97 20.36 9.44
N ALA A 71 17.10 20.99 9.82
CA ALA A 71 17.34 21.39 11.20
C ALA A 71 16.30 22.41 11.68
N TYR A 72 15.95 23.39 10.82
CA TYR A 72 14.87 24.33 11.11
C TYR A 72 13.53 23.59 11.29
N LEU A 73 13.15 22.73 10.34
CA LEU A 73 11.89 21.96 10.43
C LEU A 73 11.84 21.09 11.70
N ALA A 74 12.92 20.38 12.01
CA ALA A 74 13.03 19.57 13.22
C ALA A 74 12.91 20.43 14.50
N SER A 75 13.49 21.64 14.50
CA SER A 75 13.34 22.59 15.62
C SER A 75 11.90 23.05 15.83
N CYS A 76 11.07 22.99 14.79
CA CYS A 76 9.64 23.27 14.84
C CYS A 76 8.78 22.03 15.19
N GLY A 77 9.40 20.88 15.49
CA GLY A 77 8.68 19.64 15.83
C GLY A 77 8.19 18.82 14.63
N VAL A 78 8.76 19.01 13.45
CA VAL A 78 8.49 18.17 12.27
C VAL A 78 9.26 16.85 12.37
N ASP A 79 8.61 15.74 12.02
CA ASP A 79 9.17 14.38 12.14
C ASP A 79 9.80 13.85 10.85
N GLY A 80 9.55 14.50 9.71
CA GLY A 80 10.05 14.07 8.41
C GLY A 80 9.61 14.96 7.26
N VAL A 81 9.93 14.54 6.04
CA VAL A 81 9.64 15.29 4.81
C VAL A 81 9.02 14.44 3.70
N LYS A 82 8.19 15.06 2.85
CA LYS A 82 7.84 14.54 1.52
C LYS A 82 8.63 15.34 0.49
N VAL A 83 9.53 14.69 -0.24
CA VAL A 83 10.47 15.36 -1.15
C VAL A 83 10.07 15.05 -2.59
N ASP A 84 9.66 16.09 -3.30
CA ASP A 84 9.00 15.98 -4.59
C ASP A 84 9.86 16.50 -5.75
N VAL A 85 9.35 16.36 -6.97
CA VAL A 85 9.98 16.88 -8.20
C VAL A 85 11.40 16.32 -8.40
N GLN A 86 11.70 15.12 -7.88
CA GLN A 86 13.09 14.64 -7.85
C GLN A 86 13.67 14.36 -9.24
N ASN A 87 12.85 13.90 -10.18
CA ASN A 87 13.26 13.58 -11.55
C ASN A 87 13.80 14.79 -12.33
N ILE A 88 13.54 16.04 -11.89
CA ILE A 88 14.09 17.24 -12.54
C ILE A 88 15.61 17.18 -12.63
N ILE A 89 16.27 16.57 -11.63
CA ILE A 89 17.73 16.56 -11.52
C ILE A 89 18.41 15.84 -12.68
N GLU A 90 17.72 14.88 -13.30
CA GLU A 90 18.23 14.14 -14.48
C GLU A 90 18.53 15.08 -15.65
N THR A 91 17.79 16.18 -15.75
CA THR A 91 17.88 17.15 -16.86
C THR A 91 18.93 18.24 -16.66
N LEU A 92 19.62 18.24 -15.50
CA LEU A 92 20.47 19.35 -15.05
C LEU A 92 21.96 18.98 -14.91
N GLY A 93 22.37 17.81 -15.40
CA GLY A 93 23.72 17.28 -15.20
C GLY A 93 24.87 18.01 -15.94
N ALA A 94 24.55 18.90 -16.87
CA ALA A 94 25.55 19.65 -17.64
C ALA A 94 26.42 20.51 -16.72
N GLY A 95 27.75 20.45 -16.89
CA GLY A 95 28.70 21.17 -16.02
C GLY A 95 28.94 20.54 -14.64
N HIS A 96 28.24 19.46 -14.28
CA HIS A 96 28.32 18.82 -12.96
C HIS A 96 28.75 17.34 -12.99
N GLY A 97 29.48 16.93 -14.03
CA GLY A 97 29.93 15.54 -14.21
C GLY A 97 28.86 14.61 -14.79
N GLY A 98 27.76 15.17 -15.32
CA GLY A 98 26.65 14.42 -15.91
C GLY A 98 25.56 14.04 -14.90
N ARG A 99 24.43 13.56 -15.42
CA ARG A 99 23.22 13.24 -14.63
C ARG A 99 23.50 12.32 -13.44
N VAL A 100 24.28 11.25 -13.65
CA VAL A 100 24.59 10.26 -12.59
C VAL A 100 25.33 10.89 -11.41
N SER A 101 26.33 11.73 -11.68
CA SER A 101 27.15 12.38 -10.65
C SER A 101 26.33 13.41 -9.87
N LEU A 102 25.52 14.21 -10.57
CA LEU A 102 24.66 15.21 -9.97
C LEU A 102 23.56 14.58 -9.11
N THR A 103 22.81 13.61 -9.65
CA THR A 103 21.75 12.88 -8.94
C THR A 103 22.30 12.25 -7.67
N ARG A 104 23.44 11.56 -7.74
CA ARG A 104 24.07 10.94 -6.57
C ARG A 104 24.42 11.96 -5.49
N SER A 105 24.95 13.12 -5.88
CA SER A 105 25.30 14.18 -4.92
C SER A 105 24.06 14.71 -4.20
N TYR A 106 22.96 14.92 -4.94
CA TYR A 106 21.69 15.38 -4.39
C TYR A 106 21.04 14.33 -3.48
N VAL A 107 20.95 13.08 -3.92
CA VAL A 107 20.37 11.98 -3.14
C VAL A 107 21.16 11.76 -1.84
N HIS A 108 22.49 11.66 -1.91
CA HIS A 108 23.31 11.46 -0.71
C HIS A 108 23.24 12.66 0.24
N GLY A 109 23.22 13.89 -0.28
CA GLY A 109 23.08 15.08 0.55
C GLY A 109 21.72 15.14 1.25
N LEU A 110 20.65 14.73 0.55
CA LEU A 110 19.31 14.64 1.10
C LEU A 110 19.24 13.61 2.22
N GLU A 111 19.66 12.36 1.95
CA GLU A 111 19.64 11.26 2.93
C GLU A 111 20.49 11.59 4.17
N ALA A 112 21.68 12.17 3.98
CA ALA A 112 22.53 12.57 5.10
C ALA A 112 21.87 13.65 5.98
N SER A 113 21.14 14.58 5.38
CA SER A 113 20.38 15.59 6.13
C SER A 113 19.21 14.96 6.89
N ILE A 114 18.46 14.06 6.24
CA ILE A 114 17.30 13.39 6.85
C ILE A 114 17.75 12.55 8.04
N SER A 115 18.77 11.71 7.85
CA SER A 115 19.33 10.87 8.92
C SER A 115 19.86 11.70 10.11
N ARG A 116 20.32 12.94 9.88
CA ARG A 116 20.81 13.82 10.94
C ARG A 116 19.68 14.49 11.73
N ASN A 117 18.59 14.85 11.08
CA ASN A 117 17.57 15.74 11.67
C ASN A 117 16.27 15.03 12.07
N PHE A 118 15.96 13.87 11.48
CA PHE A 118 14.72 13.14 11.73
C PHE A 118 15.00 11.75 12.30
N LYS A 119 14.55 11.48 13.53
CA LYS A 119 14.87 10.25 14.28
C LYS A 119 14.48 8.97 13.56
N ASP A 120 13.34 8.98 12.89
CA ASP A 120 12.78 7.81 12.21
C ASP A 120 13.16 7.75 10.72
N ASN A 121 14.16 8.54 10.29
CA ASN A 121 14.55 8.68 8.89
C ASN A 121 13.34 9.02 7.98
N GLY A 122 12.48 9.91 8.47
CA GLY A 122 11.18 10.20 7.89
C GLY A 122 11.28 10.88 6.53
N CYS A 123 11.12 10.11 5.45
CA CYS A 123 11.15 10.59 4.07
C CYS A 123 10.14 9.85 3.20
N ILE A 124 9.34 10.60 2.42
CA ILE A 124 8.59 10.08 1.28
C ILE A 124 9.20 10.66 0.01
N ALA A 125 9.83 9.82 -0.82
CA ALA A 125 10.36 10.24 -2.11
C ALA A 125 9.26 10.24 -3.17
N CYS A 126 9.08 11.38 -3.84
CA CYS A 126 8.03 11.59 -4.82
C CYS A 126 8.61 12.10 -6.15
N MET A 127 7.95 11.75 -7.26
CA MET A 127 8.43 12.01 -8.63
C MET A 127 9.90 11.59 -8.82
N CYS A 128 10.30 10.42 -8.29
CA CYS A 128 11.71 10.00 -8.17
C CYS A 128 12.05 8.71 -8.91
N HIS A 129 11.24 8.32 -9.92
CA HIS A 129 11.37 7.03 -10.61
C HIS A 129 12.49 6.97 -11.66
N ASN A 130 13.33 8.00 -11.77
CA ASN A 130 14.53 7.92 -12.60
C ASN A 130 15.51 6.89 -12.03
N THR A 131 16.18 6.15 -12.92
CA THR A 131 17.06 5.04 -12.52
C THR A 131 18.28 5.53 -11.74
N ASP A 132 18.82 6.70 -12.05
CA ASP A 132 19.97 7.25 -11.31
C ASP A 132 19.65 7.48 -9.83
N GLY A 133 18.44 7.95 -9.53
CA GLY A 133 17.96 8.18 -8.18
C GLY A 133 17.76 6.87 -7.44
N LEU A 134 17.02 5.92 -8.04
CA LEU A 134 16.77 4.60 -7.46
C LEU A 134 18.06 3.84 -7.13
N TYR A 135 19.06 3.86 -8.03
CA TYR A 135 20.35 3.20 -7.80
C TYR A 135 21.33 4.03 -6.95
N SER A 136 21.03 5.29 -6.65
CA SER A 136 21.84 6.13 -5.73
C SER A 136 21.31 6.14 -4.31
N ALA A 137 20.02 5.83 -4.10
CA ALA A 137 19.41 5.80 -2.78
C ALA A 137 20.00 4.69 -1.91
N ARG A 138 20.16 4.98 -0.62
CA ARG A 138 20.75 4.05 0.36
C ARG A 138 19.88 3.85 1.59
N GLN A 139 19.15 4.89 1.98
CA GLN A 139 18.44 4.94 3.26
C GLN A 139 16.98 5.36 3.10
N THR A 140 16.63 6.07 2.04
CA THR A 140 15.24 6.45 1.75
C THR A 140 14.41 5.19 1.56
N ALA A 141 13.38 5.03 2.39
CA ALA A 141 12.64 3.77 2.50
C ALA A 141 11.25 3.83 1.87
N VAL A 142 10.71 5.00 1.54
CA VAL A 142 9.34 5.16 1.02
C VAL A 142 9.35 5.89 -0.31
N VAL A 143 8.66 5.32 -1.31
CA VAL A 143 8.55 5.87 -2.67
C VAL A 143 7.09 5.98 -3.11
N ARG A 144 6.66 7.18 -3.49
CA ARG A 144 5.32 7.41 -4.06
C ARG A 144 5.22 6.68 -5.40
N ALA A 145 4.31 5.73 -5.53
CA ALA A 145 4.29 4.74 -6.61
C ALA A 145 3.27 4.99 -7.73
N SER A 146 2.51 6.08 -7.69
CA SER A 146 1.50 6.43 -8.70
C SER A 146 1.61 7.88 -9.16
N ASP A 147 0.63 8.39 -9.91
CA ASP A 147 0.32 9.82 -9.90
C ASP A 147 -0.47 10.17 -8.63
N ASP A 148 -0.75 11.47 -8.45
CA ASP A 148 -1.55 11.97 -7.35
C ASP A 148 -3.00 11.42 -7.38
N PHE A 149 -3.61 11.32 -6.21
CA PHE A 149 -5.05 11.11 -6.08
C PHE A 149 -5.81 12.40 -6.46
N TYR A 150 -6.56 12.34 -7.56
CA TYR A 150 -7.38 13.46 -8.06
C TYR A 150 -8.87 13.25 -7.75
N PRO A 151 -9.38 13.69 -6.58
CA PRO A 151 -10.76 13.42 -6.14
C PRO A 151 -11.85 13.98 -7.05
N ARG A 152 -11.51 14.93 -7.93
CA ARG A 152 -12.47 15.58 -8.83
C ARG A 152 -12.34 15.09 -10.27
N ASP A 153 -11.41 14.19 -10.55
CA ASP A 153 -11.27 13.57 -11.87
C ASP A 153 -11.75 12.12 -11.81
N PRO A 154 -12.98 11.83 -12.26
CA PRO A 154 -13.52 10.48 -12.28
C PRO A 154 -12.66 9.48 -13.05
N ALA A 155 -11.92 9.94 -14.07
CA ALA A 155 -11.07 9.10 -14.90
C ALA A 155 -9.82 8.60 -14.15
N SER A 156 -9.45 9.26 -13.04
CA SER A 156 -8.23 8.95 -12.27
C SER A 156 -8.39 7.75 -11.35
N HIS A 157 -9.61 7.42 -10.87
CA HIS A 157 -9.78 6.47 -9.77
C HIS A 157 -9.37 5.04 -10.11
N THR A 158 -9.84 4.50 -11.23
CA THR A 158 -9.50 3.14 -11.64
C THR A 158 -8.04 3.02 -12.07
N ILE A 159 -7.54 4.03 -12.80
CA ILE A 159 -6.14 4.11 -13.24
C ILE A 159 -5.21 4.23 -12.06
N HIS A 160 -5.55 4.99 -11.03
CA HIS A 160 -4.71 5.12 -9.84
C HIS A 160 -4.44 3.75 -9.22
N ILE A 161 -5.46 2.90 -9.06
CA ILE A 161 -5.28 1.57 -8.46
C ILE A 161 -4.49 0.64 -9.39
N SER A 162 -4.74 0.68 -10.70
CA SER A 162 -3.95 -0.14 -11.63
C SER A 162 -2.49 0.34 -11.71
N SER A 163 -2.25 1.62 -11.94
CA SER A 163 -0.89 2.18 -12.02
C SER A 163 -0.08 1.92 -10.75
N VAL A 164 -0.64 2.15 -9.56
CA VAL A 164 0.10 1.95 -8.31
C VAL A 164 0.47 0.49 -8.08
N ALA A 165 -0.42 -0.45 -8.41
CA ALA A 165 -0.16 -1.87 -8.28
C ALA A 165 0.94 -2.33 -9.24
N TYR A 166 0.88 -1.94 -10.53
CA TYR A 166 1.90 -2.33 -11.51
C TYR A 166 3.25 -1.68 -11.22
N ASN A 167 3.29 -0.40 -10.82
CA ASN A 167 4.54 0.26 -10.44
C ASN A 167 5.17 -0.38 -9.19
N THR A 168 4.34 -0.90 -8.27
CA THR A 168 4.81 -1.62 -7.08
C THR A 168 5.61 -2.89 -7.42
N VAL A 169 5.38 -3.52 -8.59
CA VAL A 169 6.18 -4.69 -9.03
C VAL A 169 7.66 -4.37 -9.09
N PHE A 170 8.01 -3.19 -9.60
CA PHE A 170 9.41 -2.76 -9.71
C PHE A 170 9.86 -2.00 -8.46
N LEU A 171 9.08 -1.00 -8.03
CA LEU A 171 9.47 -0.12 -6.92
C LEU A 171 9.56 -0.86 -5.58
N GLY A 172 8.68 -1.84 -5.37
CA GLY A 172 8.64 -2.66 -4.17
C GLY A 172 9.86 -3.56 -3.96
N GLU A 173 10.77 -3.66 -4.93
CA GLU A 173 12.07 -4.31 -4.79
C GLU A 173 13.13 -3.40 -4.17
N PHE A 174 12.92 -2.08 -4.22
CA PHE A 174 13.87 -1.07 -3.74
C PHE A 174 13.41 -0.42 -2.43
N MET A 175 12.13 -0.06 -2.36
CA MET A 175 11.56 0.78 -1.31
C MET A 175 10.11 0.39 -1.05
N GLN A 176 9.58 0.77 0.11
CA GLN A 176 8.16 0.61 0.43
C GLN A 176 7.33 1.56 -0.45
N PRO A 177 6.44 1.02 -1.32
CA PRO A 177 5.58 1.86 -2.14
C PRO A 177 4.54 2.59 -1.28
N ASP A 178 4.46 3.90 -1.48
CA ASP A 178 3.41 4.77 -1.00
C ASP A 178 2.34 4.90 -2.08
N TRP A 179 1.11 4.56 -1.71
CA TRP A 179 -0.05 4.51 -2.62
C TRP A 179 -0.87 5.80 -2.60
N ASP A 180 -0.29 6.86 -2.05
CA ASP A 180 -0.88 8.18 -1.92
C ASP A 180 -2.16 8.20 -1.05
N MET A 181 -2.54 9.42 -0.70
CA MET A 181 -3.73 9.72 0.07
C MET A 181 -5.02 9.28 -0.65
N PHE A 182 -6.13 9.28 0.08
CA PHE A 182 -7.49 9.20 -0.49
C PHE A 182 -8.46 10.01 0.38
N HIS A 183 -9.70 10.19 -0.10
CA HIS A 183 -10.78 10.78 0.68
C HIS A 183 -11.71 9.67 1.20
N SER A 184 -11.98 9.68 2.52
CA SER A 184 -12.89 8.72 3.16
C SER A 184 -14.37 9.06 2.92
N LEU A 185 -14.67 10.33 2.62
CA LEU A 185 -15.98 10.79 2.14
C LEU A 185 -15.94 11.03 0.63
N HIS A 186 -16.03 9.94 -0.13
CA HIS A 186 -16.00 9.96 -1.59
C HIS A 186 -16.78 8.77 -2.18
N PRO A 187 -17.43 8.89 -3.35
CA PRO A 187 -18.09 7.74 -3.99
C PRO A 187 -17.18 6.53 -4.22
N ALA A 188 -15.89 6.77 -4.46
CA ALA A 188 -14.87 5.72 -4.61
C ALA A 188 -14.08 5.41 -3.31
N ALA A 189 -14.54 5.89 -2.14
CA ALA A 189 -13.75 5.81 -0.90
C ALA A 189 -13.48 4.37 -0.46
N GLU A 190 -14.50 3.50 -0.48
CA GLU A 190 -14.31 2.08 -0.12
C GLU A 190 -13.38 1.35 -1.10
N TYR A 191 -13.50 1.64 -2.40
CA TYR A 191 -12.64 1.08 -3.44
C TYR A 191 -11.17 1.40 -3.19
N HIS A 192 -10.86 2.67 -2.87
CA HIS A 192 -9.51 3.07 -2.50
C HIS A 192 -9.07 2.48 -1.16
N ALA A 193 -9.93 2.50 -0.13
CA ALA A 193 -9.61 1.95 1.19
C ALA A 193 -9.25 0.45 1.12
N ALA A 194 -10.06 -0.34 0.41
CA ALA A 194 -9.80 -1.76 0.18
C ALA A 194 -8.47 -2.00 -0.54
N ALA A 195 -8.15 -1.19 -1.55
CA ALA A 195 -6.87 -1.27 -2.25
C ALA A 195 -5.68 -1.00 -1.31
N ARG A 196 -5.75 0.02 -0.44
CA ARG A 196 -4.68 0.29 0.53
C ARG A 196 -4.54 -0.79 1.60
N ALA A 197 -5.63 -1.46 2.00
CA ALA A 197 -5.59 -2.58 2.94
C ALA A 197 -4.77 -3.76 2.40
N VAL A 198 -4.87 -4.02 1.10
CA VAL A 198 -4.08 -5.06 0.40
C VAL A 198 -2.72 -4.54 -0.05
N GLY A 199 -2.55 -3.24 -0.24
CA GLY A 199 -1.33 -2.62 -0.76
C GLY A 199 -0.10 -2.73 0.15
N GLY A 200 -0.28 -3.08 1.43
CA GLY A 200 0.81 -3.13 2.41
C GLY A 200 1.48 -1.77 2.63
N CYS A 201 0.78 -0.68 2.32
CA CYS A 201 1.28 0.69 2.35
C CYS A 201 0.79 1.45 3.59
N ALA A 202 1.21 2.70 3.72
CA ALA A 202 0.69 3.61 4.74
C ALA A 202 -0.74 4.07 4.39
N ILE A 203 -1.52 4.46 5.41
CA ILE A 203 -2.87 4.97 5.25
C ILE A 203 -2.85 6.49 5.48
N TYR A 204 -3.07 7.26 4.42
CA TYR A 204 -3.20 8.71 4.50
C TYR A 204 -4.59 9.13 4.01
N VAL A 205 -5.27 9.95 4.81
CA VAL A 205 -6.53 10.60 4.39
C VAL A 205 -6.31 12.08 4.18
N SER A 206 -6.87 12.61 3.11
CA SER A 206 -6.84 14.04 2.78
C SER A 206 -8.23 14.67 2.83
N ASP A 207 -9.03 14.18 3.76
CA ASP A 207 -10.36 14.72 4.00
C ASP A 207 -10.29 16.17 4.46
N LYS A 208 -11.33 16.92 4.14
CA LYS A 208 -11.55 18.23 4.76
C LYS A 208 -11.65 18.05 6.29
N PRO A 209 -10.97 18.88 7.11
CA PRO A 209 -11.08 18.80 8.56
C PRO A 209 -12.53 18.75 9.05
N GLY A 210 -12.83 17.81 9.95
CA GLY A 210 -14.17 17.57 10.49
C GLY A 210 -15.13 16.83 9.56
N HIS A 211 -14.69 16.42 8.36
CA HIS A 211 -15.50 15.71 7.37
C HIS A 211 -14.86 14.35 7.06
N HIS A 212 -14.92 13.45 8.05
CA HIS A 212 -14.35 12.11 7.95
C HIS A 212 -15.45 11.04 8.01
N ASN A 213 -15.27 9.95 7.28
CA ASN A 213 -16.07 8.74 7.42
C ASN A 213 -15.40 7.80 8.44
N PHE A 214 -15.69 7.97 9.72
CA PHE A 214 -15.09 7.13 10.77
C PHE A 214 -15.47 5.65 10.65
N ASP A 215 -16.64 5.32 10.11
CA ASP A 215 -17.06 3.93 9.92
C ASP A 215 -16.20 3.23 8.87
N LEU A 216 -15.82 3.94 7.80
CA LEU A 216 -14.84 3.44 6.83
C LEU A 216 -13.44 3.34 7.43
N LEU A 217 -12.99 4.35 8.19
CA LEU A 217 -11.63 4.37 8.74
C LEU A 217 -11.41 3.27 9.79
N LYS A 218 -12.44 2.93 10.58
CA LYS A 218 -12.39 1.81 11.53
C LYS A 218 -12.25 0.44 10.85
N LYS A 219 -12.50 0.32 9.54
CA LYS A 219 -12.21 -0.90 8.75
C LYS A 219 -10.71 -1.02 8.39
N LEU A 220 -9.91 0.05 8.57
CA LEU A 220 -8.48 0.11 8.24
C LEU A 220 -7.59 0.21 9.49
N VAL A 221 -8.05 0.94 10.50
CA VAL A 221 -7.24 1.37 11.65
C VAL A 221 -7.83 0.79 12.94
N LEU A 222 -6.96 0.20 13.77
CA LEU A 222 -7.29 -0.29 15.09
C LEU A 222 -7.47 0.87 16.09
N PRO A 223 -8.12 0.66 17.25
CA PRO A 223 -8.32 1.73 18.23
C PRO A 223 -7.03 2.35 18.79
N ASP A 224 -5.89 1.63 18.76
CA ASP A 224 -4.56 2.15 19.12
C ASP A 224 -3.92 3.04 18.02
N GLY A 225 -4.62 3.30 16.92
CA GLY A 225 -4.14 4.08 15.78
C GLY A 225 -3.25 3.30 14.81
N SER A 226 -2.94 2.03 15.11
CA SER A 226 -2.17 1.19 14.21
C SER A 226 -3.03 0.57 13.10
N VAL A 227 -2.38 0.00 12.09
CA VAL A 227 -3.05 -0.66 10.96
C VAL A 227 -2.69 -2.14 10.92
N LEU A 228 -3.63 -2.96 10.46
CA LEU A 228 -3.37 -4.36 10.10
C LEU A 228 -2.68 -4.42 8.73
N ARG A 229 -1.49 -3.83 8.63
CA ARG A 229 -0.74 -3.73 7.37
C ARG A 229 -0.25 -5.11 6.92
N ALA A 230 -0.53 -5.47 5.69
CA ALA A 230 0.04 -6.65 5.06
C ALA A 230 1.58 -6.53 4.95
N GLN A 231 2.28 -7.66 4.88
CA GLN A 231 3.73 -7.73 5.09
C GLN A 231 4.57 -7.30 3.89
N LEU A 232 4.04 -7.44 2.67
CA LEU A 232 4.75 -7.15 1.43
C LEU A 232 4.19 -5.88 0.79
N PRO A 233 4.88 -5.28 -0.19
CA PRO A 233 4.23 -4.38 -1.14
C PRO A 233 3.17 -5.15 -1.96
N GLY A 234 1.94 -4.63 -2.04
CA GLY A 234 0.85 -5.28 -2.77
C GLY A 234 1.09 -5.27 -4.29
N ARG A 235 0.99 -6.43 -4.94
CA ARG A 235 1.36 -6.58 -6.36
C ARG A 235 0.25 -7.25 -7.16
N PRO A 236 0.16 -7.02 -8.49
CA PRO A 236 -0.69 -7.83 -9.34
C PRO A 236 -0.38 -9.31 -9.17
N SER A 237 -1.41 -10.16 -9.15
CA SER A 237 -1.21 -11.61 -9.25
C SER A 237 -0.57 -11.95 -10.59
N ARG A 238 0.08 -13.13 -10.66
CA ARG A 238 0.84 -13.54 -11.84
C ARG A 238 0.03 -13.52 -13.14
N ASP A 239 -1.25 -13.86 -13.08
CA ASP A 239 -2.16 -13.85 -14.22
C ASP A 239 -2.67 -12.44 -14.60
N SER A 240 -2.44 -11.44 -13.76
CA SER A 240 -2.71 -10.03 -14.06
C SER A 240 -1.50 -9.30 -14.66
N LEU A 241 -0.27 -9.83 -14.57
CA LEU A 241 0.95 -9.10 -14.94
C LEU A 241 1.00 -8.57 -16.39
N PHE A 242 0.35 -9.26 -17.33
CA PHE A 242 0.42 -8.95 -18.76
C PHE A 242 -0.93 -8.60 -19.40
N VAL A 243 -1.93 -8.25 -18.59
CA VAL A 243 -3.26 -7.79 -19.07
C VAL A 243 -3.41 -6.29 -18.87
N ASP A 244 -4.41 -5.67 -19.52
CA ASP A 244 -4.75 -4.25 -19.34
C ASP A 244 -6.09 -4.14 -18.61
N PRO A 245 -6.10 -4.22 -17.27
CA PRO A 245 -7.33 -4.27 -16.48
C PRO A 245 -8.14 -2.96 -16.54
N ALA A 246 -7.61 -1.93 -17.19
CA ALA A 246 -8.24 -0.64 -17.36
C ALA A 246 -8.97 -0.48 -18.71
N ARG A 247 -8.66 -1.31 -19.71
CA ARG A 247 -9.18 -1.09 -21.08
C ARG A 247 -9.51 -2.33 -21.90
N ASP A 248 -9.06 -3.52 -21.50
CA ASP A 248 -9.29 -4.72 -22.32
C ASP A 248 -10.75 -5.21 -22.32
N GLY A 249 -11.59 -4.66 -21.44
CA GLY A 249 -13.01 -5.01 -21.33
C GLY A 249 -13.29 -6.42 -20.84
N ILE A 250 -12.28 -7.15 -20.34
CA ILE A 250 -12.41 -8.55 -19.93
C ILE A 250 -11.72 -8.88 -18.61
N SER A 251 -10.67 -8.14 -18.22
CA SER A 251 -9.85 -8.49 -17.06
C SER A 251 -10.20 -7.65 -15.83
N LEU A 252 -10.31 -8.34 -14.70
CA LEU A 252 -10.27 -7.75 -13.36
C LEU A 252 -8.80 -7.66 -12.90
N LEU A 253 -8.45 -6.61 -12.19
CA LEU A 253 -7.15 -6.52 -11.54
C LEU A 253 -7.20 -7.29 -10.22
N LYS A 254 -6.33 -8.29 -10.08
CA LYS A 254 -6.10 -8.98 -8.81
C LYS A 254 -4.80 -8.48 -8.18
N ILE A 255 -4.88 -7.98 -6.96
CA ILE A 255 -3.74 -7.53 -6.15
C ILE A 255 -3.61 -8.49 -4.98
N TRP A 256 -2.43 -9.06 -4.77
CA TRP A 256 -2.18 -9.99 -3.66
C TRP A 256 -1.19 -9.44 -2.66
N ASN A 257 -1.28 -9.93 -1.44
CA ASN A 257 -0.33 -9.71 -0.36
C ASN A 257 -0.36 -10.86 0.66
N ALA A 258 0.59 -10.84 1.59
CA ALA A 258 0.73 -11.82 2.66
C ALA A 258 0.57 -11.19 4.05
N ASN A 259 -0.03 -11.93 4.96
CA ASN A 259 0.02 -11.71 6.40
C ASN A 259 0.84 -12.85 7.03
N LYS A 260 1.11 -12.74 8.34
CA LYS A 260 1.93 -13.73 9.07
C LYS A 260 1.40 -15.16 8.98
N CYS A 261 0.09 -15.34 8.86
CA CYS A 261 -0.56 -16.65 8.87
C CYS A 261 -1.59 -16.84 7.75
N THR A 262 -1.86 -15.83 6.93
CA THR A 262 -2.86 -15.87 5.86
C THR A 262 -2.39 -15.08 4.65
N GLY A 263 -2.97 -15.32 3.48
CA GLY A 263 -2.89 -14.43 2.32
C GLY A 263 -4.10 -13.51 2.22
N VAL A 264 -3.99 -12.45 1.43
CA VAL A 264 -5.12 -11.59 1.04
C VAL A 264 -5.02 -11.26 -0.45
N VAL A 265 -6.15 -11.34 -1.14
CA VAL A 265 -6.29 -10.95 -2.55
C VAL A 265 -7.44 -9.96 -2.68
N GLY A 266 -7.15 -8.75 -3.15
CA GLY A 266 -8.17 -7.80 -3.57
C GLY A 266 -8.42 -7.93 -5.06
N VAL A 267 -9.68 -8.02 -5.47
CA VAL A 267 -10.10 -8.05 -6.87
C VAL A 267 -10.83 -6.76 -7.18
N PHE A 268 -10.43 -6.06 -8.24
CA PHE A 268 -10.92 -4.73 -8.58
C PHE A 268 -11.31 -4.66 -10.06
N ASN A 269 -12.46 -4.07 -10.35
CA ASN A 269 -12.81 -3.72 -11.73
C ASN A 269 -12.28 -2.31 -12.04
N CYS A 270 -11.20 -2.24 -12.82
CA CYS A 270 -10.51 -0.99 -13.19
C CYS A 270 -10.93 -0.44 -14.57
N GLN A 271 -11.93 -1.02 -15.24
CA GLN A 271 -12.25 -0.68 -16.63
C GLN A 271 -12.76 0.76 -16.80
N GLY A 272 -12.63 1.30 -18.02
CA GLY A 272 -13.31 2.51 -18.48
C GLY A 272 -12.47 3.77 -18.58
N ALA A 273 -11.29 3.80 -17.97
CA ALA A 273 -10.40 4.95 -18.04
C ALA A 273 -8.96 4.55 -18.41
N GLY A 274 -8.25 5.46 -19.09
CA GLY A 274 -6.90 5.19 -19.56
C GLY A 274 -6.13 6.46 -19.92
N TRP A 275 -4.80 6.42 -19.79
CA TRP A 275 -3.90 7.39 -20.42
C TRP A 275 -4.11 7.48 -21.94
N CYS A 276 -4.46 8.65 -22.44
CA CYS A 276 -4.61 8.94 -23.86
C CYS A 276 -3.30 9.48 -24.45
N LYS A 277 -2.64 8.70 -25.32
CA LYS A 277 -1.36 9.09 -25.94
C LYS A 277 -1.45 10.29 -26.89
N VAL A 278 -2.64 10.61 -27.39
CA VAL A 278 -2.88 11.78 -28.28
C VAL A 278 -3.09 13.03 -27.44
N ALA A 279 -4.01 12.96 -26.48
CA ALA A 279 -4.37 14.10 -25.66
C ALA A 279 -3.42 14.36 -24.47
N LYS A 280 -2.52 13.41 -24.17
CA LYS A 280 -1.55 13.50 -23.07
C LYS A 280 -2.22 13.72 -21.71
N THR A 281 -3.32 13.03 -21.50
CA THR A 281 -4.09 13.06 -20.25
C THR A 281 -4.80 11.74 -20.05
N THR A 282 -5.08 11.41 -18.80
CA THR A 282 -6.06 10.40 -18.42
C THR A 282 -7.45 10.80 -18.93
N ARG A 283 -8.17 9.84 -19.51
CA ARG A 283 -9.54 10.02 -20.04
C ARG A 283 -10.39 8.80 -19.80
N ILE A 284 -11.69 9.03 -19.63
CA ILE A 284 -12.71 8.00 -19.80
C ILE A 284 -12.78 7.66 -21.29
N HIS A 285 -12.51 6.40 -21.64
CA HIS A 285 -12.63 5.89 -23.01
C HIS A 285 -13.93 5.10 -23.20
N ASP A 286 -14.45 4.55 -22.11
CA ASP A 286 -15.75 3.91 -22.03
C ASP A 286 -16.46 4.40 -20.76
N ALA A 287 -17.59 5.10 -20.92
CA ALA A 287 -18.34 5.70 -19.82
C ALA A 287 -19.25 4.70 -19.10
N SER A 288 -19.50 3.53 -19.68
CA SER A 288 -20.35 2.48 -19.11
C SER A 288 -19.74 1.10 -19.31
N PRO A 289 -18.53 0.82 -18.78
CA PRO A 289 -17.90 -0.47 -18.98
C PRO A 289 -18.71 -1.61 -18.37
N GLY A 290 -18.58 -2.79 -18.98
CA GLY A 290 -19.32 -3.97 -18.62
C GLY A 290 -19.05 -4.46 -17.19
N THR A 291 -20.01 -5.23 -16.67
CA THR A 291 -19.77 -6.07 -15.49
C THR A 291 -18.85 -7.22 -15.89
N LEU A 292 -17.78 -7.43 -15.15
CA LEU A 292 -16.79 -8.48 -15.45
C LEU A 292 -16.89 -9.61 -14.44
N THR A 293 -16.60 -10.81 -14.92
CA THR A 293 -16.49 -12.01 -14.07
C THR A 293 -15.07 -12.57 -14.18
N GLY A 294 -14.44 -12.80 -13.03
CA GLY A 294 -13.15 -13.46 -12.91
C GLY A 294 -13.21 -14.57 -11.87
N SER A 295 -12.04 -15.00 -11.40
CA SER A 295 -11.96 -15.96 -10.30
C SER A 295 -10.69 -15.77 -9.48
N VAL A 296 -10.76 -16.18 -8.21
CA VAL A 296 -9.65 -16.21 -7.26
C VAL A 296 -9.27 -17.65 -6.93
N LYS A 297 -7.97 -17.89 -6.82
CA LYS A 297 -7.37 -19.16 -6.41
C LYS A 297 -6.47 -18.95 -5.20
N THR A 298 -6.19 -20.01 -4.45
CA THR A 298 -5.18 -19.96 -3.38
C THR A 298 -3.80 -19.53 -3.90
N SER A 299 -3.43 -19.99 -5.10
CA SER A 299 -2.18 -19.67 -5.77
C SER A 299 -2.07 -18.23 -6.30
N ASP A 300 -3.11 -17.40 -6.16
CA ASP A 300 -3.00 -15.97 -6.48
C ASP A 300 -2.17 -15.22 -5.42
N VAL A 301 -1.98 -15.81 -4.24
CA VAL A 301 -1.01 -15.37 -3.24
C VAL A 301 0.27 -16.17 -3.46
N ASP A 302 1.30 -15.54 -4.02
CA ASP A 302 2.52 -16.27 -4.44
C ASP A 302 3.21 -17.00 -3.27
N SER A 303 3.17 -16.45 -2.06
CA SER A 303 3.78 -17.03 -0.86
C SER A 303 2.87 -17.98 -0.07
N ILE A 304 1.68 -18.35 -0.58
CA ILE A 304 0.71 -19.13 0.20
C ILE A 304 1.25 -20.49 0.67
N ALA A 305 2.11 -21.12 -0.12
CA ALA A 305 2.74 -22.39 0.25
C ALA A 305 3.69 -22.25 1.45
N GLU A 306 4.42 -21.14 1.53
CA GLU A 306 5.29 -20.82 2.66
C GLU A 306 4.47 -20.55 3.92
N ILE A 307 3.34 -19.86 3.79
CA ILE A 307 2.39 -19.59 4.88
C ILE A 307 1.74 -20.88 5.40
N GLY A 308 1.36 -21.78 4.49
CA GLY A 308 0.78 -23.09 4.84
C GLY A 308 1.78 -24.01 5.55
N GLY A 309 3.06 -23.89 5.20
CA GLY A 309 4.12 -24.74 5.73
C GLY A 309 4.24 -26.09 5.00
N PRO A 310 5.25 -26.89 5.35
CA PRO A 310 5.63 -28.09 4.58
C PRO A 310 4.55 -29.18 4.55
N GLU A 311 3.73 -29.29 5.59
CA GLU A 311 2.67 -30.30 5.72
C GLU A 311 1.34 -29.87 5.07
N TRP A 312 1.26 -28.66 4.51
CA TRP A 312 0.03 -28.16 3.92
C TRP A 312 -0.24 -28.81 2.56
N ASN A 313 -1.44 -29.38 2.41
CA ASN A 313 -1.85 -30.12 1.21
C ASN A 313 -2.36 -29.22 0.07
N GLY A 314 -2.49 -27.90 0.30
CA GLY A 314 -3.00 -26.93 -0.66
C GLY A 314 -4.45 -26.49 -0.45
N ASP A 315 -5.19 -27.12 0.47
CA ASP A 315 -6.58 -26.76 0.77
C ASP A 315 -6.64 -25.57 1.73
N ALA A 316 -7.46 -24.57 1.42
CA ALA A 316 -7.59 -23.38 2.24
C ALA A 316 -9.05 -23.06 2.53
N VAL A 317 -9.25 -22.24 3.55
CA VAL A 317 -10.48 -21.49 3.72
C VAL A 317 -10.31 -20.13 3.08
N VAL A 318 -11.32 -19.71 2.33
CA VAL A 318 -11.42 -18.38 1.73
C VAL A 318 -12.60 -17.66 2.37
N TYR A 319 -12.34 -16.51 2.98
CA TYR A 319 -13.35 -15.59 3.47
C TYR A 319 -13.51 -14.42 2.52
N ALA A 320 -14.69 -14.28 1.91
CA ALA A 320 -15.06 -13.16 1.05
C ALA A 320 -15.65 -12.04 1.91
N TYR A 321 -14.95 -10.91 1.97
CA TYR A 321 -15.24 -9.84 2.93
C TYR A 321 -16.62 -9.20 2.73
N ARG A 322 -17.02 -8.86 1.50
CA ARG A 322 -18.28 -8.14 1.28
C ARG A 322 -19.51 -9.03 1.43
N SER A 323 -19.45 -10.29 0.99
CA SER A 323 -20.55 -11.24 1.17
C SER A 323 -20.59 -11.84 2.57
N GLY A 324 -19.46 -11.87 3.28
CA GLY A 324 -19.32 -12.55 4.56
C GLY A 324 -19.21 -14.08 4.42
N GLU A 325 -19.09 -14.60 3.20
CA GLU A 325 -19.09 -16.04 2.94
C GLU A 325 -17.75 -16.69 3.27
N VAL A 326 -17.83 -17.91 3.81
CA VAL A 326 -16.68 -18.77 4.09
C VAL A 326 -16.76 -19.99 3.20
N VAL A 327 -15.74 -20.21 2.39
CA VAL A 327 -15.67 -21.31 1.43
C VAL A 327 -14.41 -22.12 1.69
N ILE A 328 -14.56 -23.44 1.82
CA ILE A 328 -13.43 -24.36 1.75
C ILE A 328 -13.06 -24.50 0.28
N LEU A 329 -11.86 -24.05 -0.09
CA LEU A 329 -11.36 -24.07 -1.46
C LEU A 329 -10.29 -25.17 -1.59
N PRO A 330 -10.60 -26.30 -2.25
CA PRO A 330 -9.63 -27.35 -2.49
C PRO A 330 -8.46 -26.87 -3.34
N ARG A 331 -7.31 -27.53 -3.22
CA ARG A 331 -6.12 -27.24 -4.04
C ARG A 331 -6.47 -27.16 -5.53
N GLY A 332 -6.12 -26.03 -6.15
CA GLY A 332 -6.30 -25.80 -7.60
C GLY A 332 -7.71 -25.40 -8.02
N ALA A 333 -8.69 -25.44 -7.10
CA ALA A 333 -10.01 -24.89 -7.34
C ALA A 333 -9.97 -23.35 -7.38
N SER A 334 -11.02 -22.76 -7.95
CA SER A 334 -11.20 -21.31 -8.03
C SER A 334 -12.60 -20.89 -7.60
N LEU A 335 -12.68 -19.73 -6.95
CA LEU A 335 -13.93 -19.09 -6.54
C LEU A 335 -14.29 -17.97 -7.52
N PRO A 336 -15.48 -17.96 -8.15
CA PRO A 336 -15.86 -16.91 -9.08
C PRO A 336 -16.14 -15.59 -8.36
N VAL A 337 -15.95 -14.48 -9.07
CA VAL A 337 -16.29 -13.13 -8.60
C VAL A 337 -16.78 -12.28 -9.75
N THR A 338 -17.86 -11.54 -9.54
CA THR A 338 -18.49 -10.69 -10.55
C THR A 338 -18.60 -9.26 -10.03
N LEU A 339 -18.02 -8.30 -10.75
CA LEU A 339 -17.88 -6.91 -10.29
C LEU A 339 -18.27 -5.92 -11.39
N LYS A 340 -19.07 -4.93 -11.03
CA LYS A 340 -19.24 -3.71 -11.83
C LYS A 340 -18.01 -2.83 -11.69
N VAL A 341 -17.89 -1.83 -12.56
CA VAL A 341 -16.80 -0.83 -12.51
C VAL A 341 -16.79 -0.12 -11.15
N LEU A 342 -15.59 0.13 -10.61
CA LEU A 342 -15.36 0.67 -9.27
C LEU A 342 -15.89 -0.20 -8.11
N GLU A 343 -16.32 -1.44 -8.39
CA GLU A 343 -16.52 -2.44 -7.34
C GLU A 343 -15.24 -3.24 -7.08
N TYR A 344 -15.19 -3.80 -5.88
CA TYR A 344 -14.10 -4.64 -5.41
C TYR A 344 -14.66 -5.80 -4.57
N GLU A 345 -13.81 -6.80 -4.31
CA GLU A 345 -13.98 -7.83 -3.28
C GLU A 345 -12.61 -8.14 -2.65
N LEU A 346 -12.57 -8.47 -1.37
CA LEU A 346 -11.37 -8.90 -0.66
C LEU A 346 -11.52 -10.35 -0.21
N PHE A 347 -10.61 -11.21 -0.68
CA PHE A 347 -10.55 -12.62 -0.34
C PHE A 347 -9.40 -12.88 0.63
N HIS A 348 -9.73 -13.37 1.81
CA HIS A 348 -8.76 -13.73 2.85
C HIS A 348 -8.53 -15.24 2.79
N ILE A 349 -7.32 -15.65 2.47
CA ILE A 349 -6.98 -17.04 2.18
C ILE A 349 -6.17 -17.60 3.35
N SER A 350 -6.76 -18.52 4.10
CA SER A 350 -6.12 -19.15 5.25
C SER A 350 -5.91 -20.65 5.00
N PRO A 351 -4.65 -21.14 4.97
CA PRO A 351 -4.35 -22.57 4.89
C PRO A 351 -5.06 -23.38 5.99
N LEU A 352 -5.64 -24.52 5.63
CA LEU A 352 -6.24 -25.43 6.60
C LEU A 352 -5.17 -26.14 7.42
N LYS A 353 -5.36 -26.17 8.74
CA LYS A 353 -4.51 -26.91 9.68
C LYS A 353 -5.32 -28.00 10.36
N LYS A 354 -4.76 -29.21 10.39
CA LYS A 354 -5.37 -30.34 11.12
C LYS A 354 -5.11 -30.17 12.62
N ILE A 355 -6.16 -30.20 13.43
CA ILE A 355 -6.07 -30.02 14.89
C ILE A 355 -6.40 -31.29 15.68
N ALA A 356 -7.18 -32.19 15.11
CA ALA A 356 -7.46 -33.52 15.64
C ALA A 356 -7.76 -34.48 14.48
N GLU A 357 -8.05 -35.75 14.78
CA GLU A 357 -8.48 -36.70 13.75
C GLU A 357 -9.78 -36.22 13.08
N ASN A 358 -9.69 -35.96 11.77
CA ASN A 358 -10.79 -35.42 10.96
C ASN A 358 -11.36 -34.09 11.47
N VAL A 359 -10.52 -33.25 12.09
CA VAL A 359 -10.87 -31.88 12.47
C VAL A 359 -9.83 -30.90 11.94
N TRP A 360 -10.30 -29.88 11.23
CA TRP A 360 -9.48 -28.84 10.63
C TRP A 360 -9.92 -27.45 11.08
N LEU A 361 -8.95 -26.55 11.17
CA LEU A 361 -9.14 -25.15 11.56
C LEU A 361 -8.33 -24.22 10.65
N ALA A 362 -8.87 -23.05 10.39
CA ALA A 362 -8.18 -21.97 9.68
C ALA A 362 -8.60 -20.62 10.27
N PRO A 363 -7.66 -19.78 10.76
CA PRO A 363 -8.02 -18.45 11.26
C PRO A 363 -8.42 -17.51 10.11
N ILE A 364 -9.47 -16.71 10.32
CA ILE A 364 -9.87 -15.68 9.34
C ILE A 364 -9.41 -14.30 9.82
N GLY A 365 -9.51 -14.01 11.12
CA GLY A 365 -9.07 -12.76 11.71
C GLY A 365 -10.23 -11.85 12.13
N LEU A 366 -10.01 -10.54 12.15
CA LEU A 366 -11.06 -9.56 12.50
C LEU A 366 -11.98 -9.32 11.30
N LEU A 367 -13.20 -9.86 11.37
CA LEU A 367 -14.13 -9.96 10.23
C LEU A 367 -14.57 -8.59 9.68
N ASP A 368 -14.52 -7.55 10.53
CA ASP A 368 -14.98 -6.20 10.18
C ASP A 368 -13.83 -5.31 9.65
N MET A 369 -12.61 -5.86 9.53
CA MET A 369 -11.43 -5.18 8.99
C MET A 369 -11.18 -5.57 7.54
N PHE A 370 -10.78 -4.62 6.69
CA PHE A 370 -10.48 -4.91 5.29
C PHE A 370 -9.32 -5.90 5.11
N ASN A 371 -8.33 -5.89 6.01
CA ASN A 371 -7.30 -6.95 6.08
C ASN A 371 -7.52 -7.79 7.34
N SER A 372 -8.58 -8.59 7.34
CA SER A 372 -9.00 -9.43 8.47
C SER A 372 -7.85 -10.29 9.00
N GLY A 373 -7.18 -11.03 8.10
CA GLY A 373 -6.09 -11.94 8.45
C GLY A 373 -4.84 -11.25 8.99
N GLY A 374 -4.69 -9.94 8.79
CA GLY A 374 -3.60 -9.15 9.37
C GLY A 374 -3.63 -9.11 10.90
N ALA A 375 -4.77 -9.40 11.52
CA ALA A 375 -4.90 -9.55 12.96
C ALA A 375 -4.18 -10.80 13.49
N VAL A 376 -4.08 -11.86 12.69
CA VAL A 376 -3.55 -13.16 13.12
C VAL A 376 -2.02 -13.11 13.16
N GLN A 377 -1.45 -13.19 14.37
CA GLN A 377 -0.01 -13.10 14.59
C GLN A 377 0.66 -14.47 14.57
N ARG A 378 -0.01 -15.51 15.07
CA ARG A 378 0.51 -16.88 15.17
C ARG A 378 -0.62 -17.88 15.34
N VAL A 379 -0.41 -19.10 14.83
CA VAL A 379 -1.29 -20.25 15.02
C VAL A 379 -0.45 -21.42 15.52
N ASP A 380 -0.71 -21.86 16.74
CA ASP A 380 -0.12 -23.04 17.34
C ASP A 380 -1.20 -24.12 17.50
N VAL A 381 -0.87 -25.37 17.17
CA VAL A 381 -1.78 -26.51 17.30
C VAL A 381 -1.16 -27.49 18.26
N ASP A 382 -1.94 -27.94 19.24
CA ASP A 382 -1.62 -29.02 20.16
C ASP A 382 -2.54 -30.21 19.83
N PRO A 383 -2.04 -31.22 19.08
CA PRO A 383 -2.84 -32.39 18.72
C PRO A 383 -3.20 -33.28 19.91
N GLU A 384 -2.39 -33.31 20.97
CA GLU A 384 -2.63 -34.14 22.15
C GLU A 384 -3.78 -33.55 22.99
N ALA A 385 -3.80 -32.22 23.12
CA ALA A 385 -4.85 -31.49 23.83
C ALA A 385 -6.05 -31.12 22.94
N THR A 386 -6.07 -31.56 21.67
CA THR A 386 -7.07 -31.18 20.65
C THR A 386 -7.40 -29.69 20.66
N THR A 387 -6.37 -28.86 20.79
CA THR A 387 -6.51 -27.42 21.02
C THR A 387 -5.71 -26.63 20.00
N ALA A 388 -6.31 -25.58 19.46
CA ALA A 388 -5.60 -24.57 18.66
C ALA A 388 -5.50 -23.26 19.43
N THR A 389 -4.30 -22.67 19.47
CA THR A 389 -4.06 -21.34 20.05
C THR A 389 -3.77 -20.34 18.94
N LEU A 390 -4.63 -19.33 18.82
CA LEU A 390 -4.51 -18.22 17.88
C LEU A 390 -4.04 -16.99 18.64
N ARG A 391 -2.82 -16.51 18.35
CA ARG A 391 -2.38 -15.20 18.85
C ARG A 391 -2.85 -14.14 17.87
N THR A 392 -3.54 -13.13 18.36
CA THR A 392 -4.20 -12.12 17.55
C THR A 392 -3.95 -10.72 18.10
N ARG A 393 -4.12 -9.72 17.23
CA ARG A 393 -4.04 -8.30 17.55
C ARG A 393 -5.34 -7.58 17.17
N GLY A 394 -5.81 -6.69 18.05
CA GLY A 394 -6.99 -5.86 17.89
C GLY A 394 -8.14 -6.30 18.79
N CYS A 395 -9.34 -5.83 18.49
CA CYS A 395 -10.58 -6.15 19.21
C CYS A 395 -11.77 -6.19 18.24
N GLY A 396 -12.93 -6.68 18.70
CA GLY A 396 -14.14 -6.82 17.90
C GLY A 396 -14.40 -8.25 17.45
N ARG A 397 -15.19 -8.42 16.39
CA ARG A 397 -15.62 -9.73 15.92
C ARG A 397 -14.47 -10.47 15.23
N PHE A 398 -13.98 -11.53 15.85
CA PHE A 398 -12.94 -12.39 15.32
C PHE A 398 -13.55 -13.69 14.81
N GLY A 399 -13.20 -14.08 13.60
CA GLY A 399 -13.67 -15.30 12.95
C GLY A 399 -12.55 -16.31 12.71
N PHE A 400 -12.92 -17.58 12.75
CA PHE A 400 -12.12 -18.70 12.29
C PHE A 400 -13.04 -19.79 11.74
N TYR A 401 -12.55 -20.55 10.78
CA TYR A 401 -13.22 -21.77 10.35
C TYR A 401 -12.84 -22.93 11.26
N CYS A 402 -13.81 -23.77 11.62
CA CYS A 402 -13.59 -25.06 12.24
C CYS A 402 -14.54 -26.09 11.62
N SER A 403 -14.01 -27.24 11.18
CA SER A 403 -14.83 -28.27 10.52
C SER A 403 -15.81 -28.98 11.46
N ARG A 404 -15.68 -28.76 12.77
CA ARG A 404 -16.62 -29.22 13.80
C ARG A 404 -16.90 -28.07 14.76
N ARG A 405 -18.09 -28.08 15.36
CA ARG A 405 -18.43 -27.11 16.40
C ARG A 405 -17.40 -27.22 17.54
N PRO A 406 -16.70 -26.13 17.91
CA PRO A 406 -15.83 -26.14 19.08
C PRO A 406 -16.60 -26.54 20.34
N SER A 407 -15.94 -27.20 21.29
CA SER A 407 -16.52 -27.47 22.60
C SER A 407 -16.46 -26.24 23.51
N LYS A 408 -15.39 -25.44 23.37
CA LYS A 408 -15.13 -24.24 24.17
C LYS A 408 -14.17 -23.29 23.45
N CYS A 409 -14.38 -21.98 23.66
CA CYS A 409 -13.42 -20.94 23.29
C CYS A 409 -12.98 -20.15 24.54
N VAL A 410 -11.70 -19.81 24.62
CA VAL A 410 -11.11 -19.02 25.71
C VAL A 410 -10.37 -17.84 25.11
N VAL A 411 -10.66 -16.62 25.57
CA VAL A 411 -10.01 -15.38 25.15
C VAL A 411 -9.31 -14.76 26.35
N GLY A 412 -7.98 -14.61 26.29
CA GLY A 412 -7.21 -14.01 27.38
C GLY A 412 -7.36 -14.76 28.72
N GLY A 413 -7.53 -16.08 28.67
CA GLY A 413 -7.73 -16.93 29.86
C GLY A 413 -9.17 -16.97 30.40
N ARG A 414 -10.13 -16.31 29.75
CA ARG A 414 -11.55 -16.35 30.13
C ARG A 414 -12.38 -17.11 29.09
N GLU A 415 -13.19 -18.06 29.55
CA GLU A 415 -14.17 -18.71 28.68
C GLU A 415 -15.12 -17.67 28.10
N THR A 416 -15.32 -17.73 26.78
CA THR A 416 -16.03 -16.71 26.02
C THR A 416 -17.06 -17.40 25.12
N GLU A 417 -18.27 -16.87 25.10
CA GLU A 417 -19.33 -17.34 24.20
C GLU A 417 -18.93 -17.14 22.73
N PHE A 418 -19.29 -18.11 21.90
CA PHE A 418 -19.03 -18.09 20.46
C PHE A 418 -20.29 -18.47 19.68
N GLN A 419 -20.38 -17.95 18.47
CA GLN A 419 -21.36 -18.37 17.47
C GLN A 419 -20.71 -19.39 16.54
N TYR A 420 -21.48 -20.36 16.05
CA TYR A 420 -21.00 -21.37 15.11
C TYR A 420 -22.07 -21.65 14.06
N GLU A 421 -21.71 -21.43 12.79
CA GLU A 421 -22.54 -21.67 11.62
C GLU A 421 -22.19 -23.05 11.05
N ALA A 422 -23.08 -24.03 11.26
CA ALA A 422 -22.80 -25.41 10.90
C ALA A 422 -22.70 -25.65 9.38
N GLU A 423 -23.32 -24.78 8.58
CA GLU A 423 -23.38 -24.89 7.12
C GLU A 423 -22.03 -24.62 6.45
N ASN A 424 -21.26 -23.67 6.97
CA ASN A 424 -19.98 -23.22 6.39
C ASN A 424 -18.79 -23.39 7.36
N GLY A 425 -19.03 -23.81 8.60
CA GLY A 425 -18.01 -24.02 9.63
C GLY A 425 -17.44 -22.73 10.23
N LEU A 426 -18.05 -21.57 9.98
CA LEU A 426 -17.61 -20.30 10.57
C LEU A 426 -17.94 -20.27 12.06
N ALA A 427 -16.91 -20.11 12.89
CA ALA A 427 -17.04 -19.74 14.27
C ALA A 427 -16.66 -18.26 14.45
N SER A 428 -17.41 -17.52 15.28
CA SER A 428 -17.06 -16.15 15.63
C SER A 428 -17.16 -15.87 17.13
N ILE A 429 -16.23 -15.05 17.61
CA ILE A 429 -16.12 -14.61 19.00
C ILE A 429 -15.89 -13.10 19.05
N VAL A 430 -16.27 -12.46 20.15
CA VAL A 430 -15.98 -11.05 20.37
C VAL A 430 -14.73 -10.93 21.24
N ILE A 431 -13.67 -10.36 20.66
CA ILE A 431 -12.48 -9.96 21.39
C ILE A 431 -12.78 -8.63 22.09
N PRO A 432 -12.65 -8.54 23.42
CA PRO A 432 -12.94 -7.30 24.14
C PRO A 432 -11.88 -6.23 23.85
N VAL A 433 -12.22 -4.97 24.17
CA VAL A 433 -11.22 -3.89 24.23
C VAL A 433 -10.37 -4.14 25.48
N PRO A 434 -9.03 -4.19 25.36
CA PRO A 434 -8.16 -4.44 26.52
C PRO A 434 -8.17 -3.25 27.48
N ASP A 435 -7.93 -3.52 28.77
CA ASP A 435 -7.72 -2.47 29.76
C ASP A 435 -6.36 -1.77 29.58
N GLU A 436 -5.39 -2.44 28.94
CA GLU A 436 -4.05 -1.93 28.60
C GLU A 436 -3.89 -1.74 27.08
N GLU A 437 -2.97 -0.86 26.65
CA GLU A 437 -2.76 -0.51 25.22
C GLU A 437 -2.21 -1.63 24.32
N LYS A 438 -2.04 -2.87 24.80
CA LYS A 438 -1.33 -3.91 24.03
C LYS A 438 -2.17 -4.57 22.94
N TYR A 439 -3.51 -4.54 23.00
CA TYR A 439 -4.44 -5.13 22.00
C TYR A 439 -4.05 -6.55 21.53
N GLU A 440 -3.34 -7.32 22.35
CA GLU A 440 -2.85 -8.66 22.02
C GLU A 440 -3.65 -9.70 22.81
N TRP A 441 -4.12 -10.73 22.13
CA TRP A 441 -4.94 -11.78 22.73
C TRP A 441 -4.46 -13.17 22.34
N ALA A 442 -4.59 -14.10 23.27
CA ALA A 442 -4.54 -15.53 22.98
C ALA A 442 -5.98 -16.07 22.97
N ILE A 443 -6.38 -16.63 21.84
CA ILE A 443 -7.65 -17.36 21.68
C ILE A 443 -7.33 -18.85 21.68
N GLN A 444 -7.89 -19.61 22.59
CA GLN A 444 -7.79 -21.07 22.61
C GLN A 444 -9.12 -21.65 22.14
N VAL A 445 -9.05 -22.52 21.13
CA VAL A 445 -10.20 -23.23 20.56
C VAL A 445 -10.03 -24.70 20.90
N HIS A 446 -10.96 -25.24 21.68
CA HIS A 446 -10.99 -26.65 22.06
C HIS A 446 -12.01 -27.38 21.20
N VAL A 447 -11.63 -28.54 20.65
CA VAL A 447 -12.51 -29.37 19.81
C VAL A 447 -12.70 -30.78 20.34
#